data_AF-A0A2S0UEZ6-F1
#
_entry.id   AF-A0A2S0UEZ6-F1
#
_cell.length_a   1.000
_cell.length_b   1.000
_cell.length_c   1.000
_cell.angle_alpha   90.00
_cell.angle_beta   90.00
_cell.angle_gamma   90.00
#
_symmetry.space_group_name_H-M   'P 1'
#
loop_
_entity.id
_entity.type
_entity.pdbx_description
1 polymer ?
#
loop_
_entity_poly.entity_id
_entity_poly.type
_entity_poly.pdbx_seq_one_letter_code
_entity_poly.pdbx_strand_id
1 'polypeptide(L)'
;MSCPQCDHYRMEGANFCSSCGARLNLETSGQEARGPEASEPSLRGVMGNIADQINRAAGVSTPTELKLREVFSRVFAKHTEEEAERLFFVGTTRTTPGIWEVAETWPKPWLFARVFALVALLYFGLYIGVEQFHNINFLPGLITMGSFAVPFTILIFFWEMNAPRNISIYQVIKMLFVGGVLSLVAAVFIFDQIGNQGSVVIIGLVEEAAKVLVILWFLRKQKYPYILNGLLIGSAIGAGFAAFESAGYALRMALYGDMHTMYTTIFWRGVLAPGGHIVWAALSGAALCMVKGDQPFAWSMLKDLRFLRMFGIVALLHALWDMPWFTSTEIPFLQLLLMLISWVIAFAVMGAGLKEISNLKRERTTRYYTGGSADSTVNPSL
;
A
#
# COMPACT_ATOMS: atom_id res chain seq x y z
N MET A 1 25.78 -23.94 -46.85
CA MET A 1 24.66 -24.75 -46.30
C MET A 1 23.36 -23.96 -46.42
N SER A 2 22.20 -24.55 -46.72
CA SER A 2 20.92 -23.82 -46.78
C SER A 2 20.28 -23.67 -45.38
N CYS A 3 19.53 -22.61 -45.13
CA CYS A 3 18.82 -22.39 -43.86
C CYS A 3 17.73 -23.45 -43.66
N PRO A 4 17.66 -24.17 -42.52
CA PRO A 4 16.69 -25.25 -42.34
C PRO A 4 15.23 -24.79 -42.29
N GLN A 5 14.98 -23.47 -42.21
CA GLN A 5 13.64 -22.91 -42.06
C GLN A 5 13.10 -22.21 -43.31
N CYS A 6 13.96 -21.78 -44.24
CA CYS A 6 13.53 -21.13 -45.48
C CYS A 6 14.35 -21.52 -46.73
N ASP A 7 15.27 -22.48 -46.59
CA ASP A 7 16.16 -23.01 -47.62
C ASP A 7 17.05 -21.99 -48.36
N HIS A 8 17.15 -20.75 -47.84
CA HIS A 8 18.02 -19.74 -48.41
C HIS A 8 19.51 -20.07 -48.16
N TYR A 9 20.37 -19.78 -49.14
CA TYR A 9 21.80 -20.08 -49.07
C TYR A 9 22.49 -19.26 -47.98
N ARG A 10 23.20 -19.92 -47.05
CA ARG A 10 23.92 -19.27 -45.95
C ARG A 10 25.37 -18.99 -46.33
N MET A 11 25.87 -17.80 -45.98
CA MET A 11 27.30 -17.51 -45.93
C MET A 11 27.94 -18.19 -44.71
N GLU A 12 29.15 -18.74 -44.88
CA GLU A 12 29.89 -19.39 -43.79
C GLU A 12 30.15 -18.43 -42.64
N GLY A 13 29.83 -18.83 -41.40
CA GLY A 13 30.02 -18.04 -40.18
C GLY A 13 28.88 -17.10 -39.77
N ALA A 14 27.74 -17.08 -40.50
CA ALA A 14 26.60 -16.23 -40.13
C ALA A 14 25.75 -16.81 -38.99
N ASN A 15 25.57 -16.05 -37.90
CA ASN A 15 24.76 -16.44 -36.73
C ASN A 15 23.24 -16.42 -36.99
N PHE A 16 22.79 -15.68 -38.02
CA PHE A 16 21.38 -15.49 -38.37
C PHE A 16 21.19 -15.58 -39.89
N CYS A 17 20.03 -16.09 -40.33
CA CYS A 17 19.66 -16.10 -41.74
C CYS A 17 19.34 -14.69 -42.23
N SER A 18 19.98 -14.24 -43.32
CA SER A 18 19.77 -12.93 -43.93
C SER A 18 18.37 -12.74 -44.54
N SER A 19 17.67 -13.82 -44.88
CA SER A 19 16.35 -13.76 -45.50
C SER A 19 15.20 -13.81 -44.49
N CYS A 20 15.26 -14.70 -43.50
CA CYS A 20 14.15 -14.90 -42.55
C CYS A 20 14.47 -14.55 -41.08
N GLY A 21 15.73 -14.23 -40.75
CA GLY A 21 16.14 -13.86 -39.40
C GLY A 21 16.31 -15.02 -38.41
N ALA A 22 16.14 -16.28 -38.83
CA ALA A 22 16.29 -17.45 -37.95
C ALA A 22 17.75 -17.62 -37.46
N ARG A 23 17.95 -17.98 -36.17
CA ARG A 23 19.27 -18.29 -35.59
C ARG A 23 19.78 -19.64 -36.10
N LEU A 24 21.07 -19.70 -36.47
CA LEU A 24 21.66 -20.82 -37.20
C LEU A 24 22.61 -21.70 -36.38
N ASN A 25 23.00 -21.28 -35.17
CA ASN A 25 23.91 -22.04 -34.30
C ASN A 25 23.13 -22.97 -33.36
N LEU A 26 23.10 -24.25 -33.72
CA LEU A 26 22.86 -25.38 -32.81
C LEU A 26 23.94 -26.41 -33.11
N GLU A 27 25.05 -26.36 -32.37
CA GLU A 27 25.94 -27.49 -32.21
C GLU A 27 25.78 -28.03 -30.79
N THR A 28 25.13 -29.18 -30.70
CA THR A 28 25.15 -30.07 -29.54
C THR A 28 26.37 -30.97 -29.63
N SER A 29 27.28 -30.90 -28.66
CA SER A 29 28.09 -32.04 -28.24
C SER A 29 28.37 -31.94 -26.75
N GLY A 30 28.17 -33.05 -26.03
CA GLY A 30 28.14 -33.09 -24.58
C GLY A 30 29.52 -33.06 -23.93
N GLN A 31 29.55 -32.59 -22.68
CA GLN A 31 30.47 -33.08 -21.65
C GLN A 31 29.95 -32.67 -20.27
N GLU A 32 29.82 -33.67 -19.40
CA GLU A 32 29.64 -33.52 -17.97
C GLU A 32 30.86 -32.83 -17.36
N ALA A 33 30.66 -31.69 -16.69
CA ALA A 33 31.51 -31.21 -15.61
C ALA A 33 30.74 -30.16 -14.79
N ARG A 34 30.14 -30.58 -13.68
CA ARG A 34 29.61 -29.66 -12.65
C ARG A 34 30.78 -29.13 -11.83
N GLY A 35 31.20 -27.89 -12.09
CA GLY A 35 31.86 -27.02 -11.11
C GLY A 35 30.82 -26.10 -10.47
N PRO A 36 30.91 -25.77 -9.17
CA PRO A 36 29.95 -24.90 -8.53
C PRO A 36 30.31 -23.44 -8.86
N GLU A 37 29.67 -22.86 -9.87
CA GLU A 37 29.59 -21.40 -9.97
C GLU A 37 28.56 -20.91 -8.95
N ALA A 38 29.08 -20.38 -7.83
CA ALA A 38 28.30 -19.58 -6.92
C ALA A 38 27.87 -18.29 -7.64
N SER A 39 26.69 -18.33 -8.26
CA SER A 39 26.05 -17.11 -8.76
C SER A 39 25.73 -16.22 -7.57
N GLU A 40 26.38 -15.05 -7.49
CA GLU A 40 26.03 -14.03 -6.50
C GLU A 40 24.52 -13.74 -6.61
N PRO A 41 23.78 -13.77 -5.49
CA PRO A 41 22.35 -13.53 -5.53
C PRO A 41 22.12 -12.05 -5.86
N SER A 42 21.64 -11.77 -7.07
CA SER A 42 21.23 -10.42 -7.44
C SER A 42 20.20 -9.88 -6.43
N LEU A 43 20.28 -8.60 -6.06
CA LEU A 43 19.32 -7.95 -5.17
C LEU A 43 17.86 -8.21 -5.59
N ARG A 44 17.59 -8.31 -6.90
CA ARG A 44 16.29 -8.69 -7.45
C ARG A 44 15.88 -10.12 -7.11
N GLY A 45 16.80 -11.08 -7.14
CA GLY A 45 16.57 -12.46 -6.74
C GLY A 45 16.34 -12.61 -5.25
N VAL A 46 17.08 -11.87 -4.42
CA VAL A 46 16.88 -11.85 -2.96
C VAL A 46 15.52 -11.23 -2.60
N MET A 47 15.19 -10.07 -3.19
CA MET A 47 13.88 -9.44 -2.99
C MET A 47 12.73 -10.30 -3.53
N GLY A 48 12.92 -11.02 -4.64
CA GLY A 48 11.95 -11.96 -5.19
C GLY A 48 11.71 -13.16 -4.27
N ASN A 49 12.77 -13.77 -3.74
CA ASN A 49 12.67 -14.90 -2.82
C ASN A 49 12.07 -14.51 -1.46
N ILE A 50 12.44 -13.33 -0.93
CA ILE A 50 11.85 -12.77 0.29
C ILE A 50 10.38 -12.43 0.05
N ALA A 51 10.06 -11.78 -1.07
CA ALA A 51 8.68 -11.53 -1.44
C ALA A 51 7.89 -12.83 -1.57
N ASP A 52 8.42 -13.88 -2.19
CA ASP A 52 7.74 -15.17 -2.35
C ASP A 52 7.58 -15.94 -1.03
N GLN A 53 8.55 -15.84 -0.11
CA GLN A 53 8.44 -16.42 1.23
C GLN A 53 7.45 -15.64 2.08
N ILE A 54 7.47 -14.31 2.04
CA ILE A 54 6.50 -13.48 2.75
C ILE A 54 5.12 -13.62 2.12
N ASN A 55 5.01 -13.80 0.80
CA ASN A 55 3.76 -14.07 0.09
C ASN A 55 3.17 -15.40 0.52
N ARG A 56 3.99 -16.46 0.61
CA ARG A 56 3.57 -17.74 1.19
C ARG A 56 3.18 -17.61 2.66
N ALA A 57 3.98 -16.90 3.45
CA ALA A 57 3.73 -16.60 4.85
C ALA A 57 2.56 -15.63 5.07
N ALA A 58 2.12 -14.87 4.06
CA ALA A 58 0.92 -14.03 4.06
C ALA A 58 -0.23 -14.69 3.29
N GLY A 59 0.02 -15.87 2.71
CA GLY A 59 -0.90 -16.73 1.93
C GLY A 59 -1.49 -16.04 0.72
N VAL A 60 -0.72 -15.10 0.18
CA VAL A 60 -0.92 -14.51 -1.13
C VAL A 60 -0.16 -15.39 -2.12
N SER A 61 -0.87 -16.11 -2.99
CA SER A 61 -0.30 -17.19 -3.81
C SER A 61 0.28 -16.73 -5.16
N THR A 62 0.85 -15.53 -5.27
CA THR A 62 1.32 -15.05 -6.58
C THR A 62 2.66 -14.35 -6.60
N PRO A 63 3.61 -14.81 -7.46
CA PRO A 63 4.72 -13.99 -7.90
C PRO A 63 4.17 -12.97 -8.90
N THR A 64 3.72 -11.82 -8.41
CA THR A 64 3.53 -10.65 -9.30
C THR A 64 4.92 -10.13 -9.64
N GLU A 65 5.29 -10.15 -10.92
CA GLU A 65 6.40 -9.32 -11.40
C GLU A 65 6.10 -7.87 -11.00
N LEU A 66 6.73 -7.40 -9.93
CA LEU A 66 6.58 -6.05 -9.41
C LEU A 66 7.18 -5.07 -10.41
N LYS A 67 6.39 -4.65 -11.41
CA LYS A 67 6.77 -3.60 -12.36
C LYS A 67 6.58 -2.23 -11.72
N LEU A 68 7.29 -1.96 -10.62
CA LEU A 68 7.24 -0.67 -9.89
C LEU A 68 7.48 0.53 -10.83
N ARG A 69 8.39 0.37 -11.80
CA ARG A 69 8.64 1.39 -12.84
C ARG A 69 7.36 1.76 -13.62
N GLU A 70 6.49 0.80 -13.87
CA GLU A 70 5.23 1.04 -14.58
C GLU A 70 4.22 1.77 -13.70
N VAL A 71 4.12 1.40 -12.42
CA VAL A 71 3.23 2.05 -11.43
C VAL A 71 3.55 3.55 -11.35
N PHE A 72 4.83 3.90 -11.19
CA PHE A 72 5.25 5.30 -11.04
C PHE A 72 5.54 6.03 -12.36
N SER A 73 5.21 5.43 -13.51
CA SER A 73 5.53 5.99 -14.83
C SER A 73 4.85 7.34 -15.14
N ARG A 74 3.73 7.64 -14.48
CA ARG A 74 2.96 8.88 -14.68
C ARG A 74 3.28 10.00 -13.68
N VAL A 75 4.07 9.75 -12.64
CA VAL A 75 4.37 10.76 -11.59
C VAL A 75 4.95 12.05 -12.16
N PHE A 76 5.87 11.95 -13.12
CA PHE A 76 6.52 13.10 -13.76
C PHE A 76 5.86 13.54 -15.07
N ALA A 77 4.76 12.89 -15.46
CA ALA A 77 4.02 13.31 -16.65
C ALA A 77 3.27 14.64 -16.39
N LYS A 78 2.96 15.35 -17.47
CA LYS A 78 2.05 16.50 -17.42
C LYS A 78 0.62 15.99 -17.29
N HIS A 79 -0.12 16.62 -16.38
CA HIS A 79 -1.51 16.33 -16.07
C HIS A 79 -2.30 17.64 -16.06
N THR A 80 -3.53 17.61 -16.57
CA THR A 80 -4.41 18.79 -16.54
C THR A 80 -5.16 18.87 -15.22
N GLU A 81 -5.67 20.06 -14.89
CA GLU A 81 -6.54 20.24 -13.72
C GLU A 81 -7.81 19.39 -13.83
N GLU A 82 -8.41 19.32 -15.01
CA GLU A 82 -9.56 18.44 -15.28
C GLU A 82 -9.26 16.96 -15.00
N GLU A 83 -8.05 16.47 -15.30
CA GLU A 83 -7.66 15.09 -14.96
C GLU A 83 -7.61 14.88 -13.44
N ALA A 84 -7.12 15.88 -12.69
CA ALA A 84 -7.16 15.86 -11.24
C ALA A 84 -8.60 15.83 -10.73
N GLU A 85 -9.45 16.76 -11.18
CA GLU A 85 -10.85 16.88 -10.78
C GLU A 85 -11.66 15.60 -11.07
N ARG A 86 -11.41 14.94 -12.21
CA ARG A 86 -12.01 13.65 -12.56
C ARG A 86 -11.76 12.57 -11.52
N LEU A 87 -10.59 12.58 -10.85
CA LEU A 87 -10.32 11.64 -9.76
C LEU A 87 -11.24 11.91 -8.55
N PHE A 88 -11.54 13.16 -8.23
CA PHE A 88 -12.40 13.51 -7.09
C PHE A 88 -13.87 13.11 -7.30
N PHE A 89 -14.30 12.93 -8.54
CA PHE A 89 -15.66 12.49 -8.84
C PHE A 89 -15.89 10.99 -8.64
N VAL A 90 -14.89 10.14 -8.47
CA VAL A 90 -15.08 8.68 -8.37
C VAL A 90 -15.70 8.25 -7.04
N GLY A 91 -16.31 7.06 -7.01
CA GLY A 91 -16.81 6.44 -5.78
C GLY A 91 -18.14 7.00 -5.25
N THR A 92 -18.87 7.74 -6.09
CA THR A 92 -20.26 8.15 -5.81
C THR A 92 -21.25 7.15 -6.41
N THR A 93 -22.54 7.30 -6.12
CA THR A 93 -23.59 6.43 -6.69
C THR A 93 -23.67 6.48 -8.21
N ARG A 94 -23.23 7.58 -8.83
CA ARG A 94 -23.30 7.79 -10.30
C ARG A 94 -21.99 7.55 -11.04
N THR A 95 -20.87 7.42 -10.31
CA THR A 95 -19.51 7.44 -10.88
C THR A 95 -18.65 6.26 -10.46
N THR A 96 -19.22 5.36 -9.66
CA THR A 96 -18.57 4.08 -9.35
C THR A 96 -18.65 3.20 -10.60
N PRO A 97 -17.51 2.80 -11.19
CA PRO A 97 -17.53 1.97 -12.39
C PRO A 97 -18.11 0.59 -12.11
N GLY A 98 -18.78 0.02 -13.11
CA GLY A 98 -19.16 -1.40 -13.07
C GLY A 98 -17.93 -2.30 -13.09
N ILE A 99 -18.04 -3.54 -12.60
CA ILE A 99 -16.90 -4.47 -12.53
C ILE A 99 -16.17 -4.63 -13.87
N TRP A 100 -16.87 -4.51 -15.00
CA TRP A 100 -16.33 -4.65 -16.35
C TRP A 100 -15.40 -3.50 -16.74
N GLU A 101 -15.68 -2.30 -16.25
CA GLU A 101 -14.93 -1.07 -16.52
C GLU A 101 -13.70 -0.91 -15.62
N VAL A 102 -13.63 -1.68 -14.53
CA VAL A 102 -12.49 -1.64 -13.60
C VAL A 102 -11.23 -2.14 -14.32
N ALA A 103 -10.17 -1.33 -14.33
CA ALA A 103 -8.90 -1.73 -14.93
C ALA A 103 -8.31 -2.97 -14.23
N GLU A 104 -7.84 -3.94 -15.01
CA GLU A 104 -7.13 -5.13 -14.51
C GLU A 104 -5.61 -4.88 -14.40
N THR A 105 -5.14 -3.79 -14.99
CA THR A 105 -3.76 -3.34 -14.92
C THR A 105 -3.52 -2.50 -13.67
N TRP A 106 -2.25 -2.39 -13.29
CA TRP A 106 -1.84 -1.54 -12.18
C TRP A 106 -2.26 -0.08 -12.42
N PRO A 107 -2.96 0.55 -11.46
CA PRO A 107 -3.17 1.99 -11.47
C PRO A 107 -1.83 2.73 -11.53
N LYS A 108 -1.84 3.93 -12.12
CA LYS A 108 -0.66 4.77 -12.31
C LYS A 108 -0.80 6.04 -11.47
N PRO A 109 -0.53 5.98 -10.15
CA PRO A 109 -0.73 7.11 -9.25
C PRO A 109 0.24 8.24 -9.59
N TRP A 110 -0.23 9.48 -9.49
CA TRP A 110 0.54 10.69 -9.78
C TRP A 110 0.10 11.88 -8.91
N LEU A 111 -1.16 11.92 -8.48
CA LEU A 111 -1.70 13.03 -7.69
C LEU A 111 -1.04 13.10 -6.31
N PHE A 112 -0.71 11.95 -5.71
CA PHE A 112 -0.01 11.91 -4.41
C PHE A 112 1.27 12.77 -4.42
N ALA A 113 2.05 12.73 -5.50
CA ALA A 113 3.28 13.51 -5.62
C ALA A 113 3.01 15.03 -5.73
N ARG A 114 1.91 15.41 -6.38
CA ARG A 114 1.48 16.82 -6.47
C ARG A 114 0.97 17.33 -5.12
N VAL A 115 0.21 16.51 -4.41
CA VAL A 115 -0.24 16.79 -3.04
C VAL A 115 0.95 16.95 -2.11
N PHE A 116 1.94 16.05 -2.18
CA PHE A 116 3.16 16.17 -1.38
C PHE A 116 3.90 17.48 -1.65
N ALA A 117 4.13 17.82 -2.92
CA ALA A 117 4.82 19.05 -3.29
C ALA A 117 4.08 20.30 -2.78
N LEU A 118 2.75 20.33 -2.88
CA LEU A 118 1.93 21.41 -2.36
C LEU A 118 2.04 21.52 -0.83
N VAL A 119 1.88 20.41 -0.11
CA VAL A 119 1.94 20.44 1.37
C VAL A 119 3.35 20.76 1.85
N ALA A 120 4.40 20.28 1.18
CA ALA A 120 5.78 20.63 1.49
C ALA A 120 6.06 22.13 1.29
N LEU A 121 5.52 22.73 0.22
CA LEU A 121 5.60 24.17 -0.02
C LEU A 121 4.89 24.97 1.09
N LEU A 122 3.68 24.54 1.48
CA LEU A 122 2.94 25.18 2.56
C LEU A 122 3.67 25.05 3.91
N TYR A 123 4.20 23.86 4.22
CA TYR A 123 5.02 23.63 5.41
C TYR A 123 6.25 24.55 5.44
N PHE A 124 6.94 24.70 4.31
CA PHE A 124 8.09 25.61 4.22
C PHE A 124 7.71 27.07 4.44
N GLY A 125 6.57 27.53 3.91
CA GLY A 125 6.05 28.86 4.19
C GLY A 125 5.76 29.09 5.68
N LEU A 126 5.17 28.09 6.35
CA LEU A 126 4.92 28.12 7.80
C LEU A 126 6.23 28.11 8.60
N TYR A 127 7.22 27.34 8.17
CA TYR A 127 8.57 27.32 8.75
C TYR A 127 9.23 28.71 8.71
N ILE A 128 9.19 29.39 7.56
CA ILE A 128 9.68 30.77 7.45
C ILE A 128 8.92 31.69 8.42
N GLY A 129 7.59 31.53 8.54
CA GLY A 129 6.76 32.27 9.50
C GLY A 129 7.23 32.14 10.95
N VAL A 130 7.65 30.95 11.37
CA VAL A 130 8.18 30.71 12.71
C VAL A 130 9.61 31.21 12.85
N GLU A 131 10.52 30.81 11.95
CA GLU A 131 11.96 31.05 12.12
C GLU A 131 12.41 32.46 11.74
N GLN A 132 11.89 33.02 10.65
CA GLN A 132 12.34 34.32 10.14
C GLN A 132 11.54 35.48 10.73
N PHE A 133 10.24 35.28 10.94
CA PHE A 133 9.35 36.32 11.47
C PHE A 133 9.09 36.19 12.97
N HIS A 134 9.61 35.14 13.62
CA HIS A 134 9.43 34.87 15.06
C HIS A 134 7.96 34.93 15.51
N ASN A 135 7.03 34.57 14.63
CA ASN A 135 5.61 34.68 14.88
C ASN A 135 5.02 33.31 15.23
N ILE A 136 4.72 33.14 16.52
CA ILE A 136 4.23 31.88 17.08
C ILE A 136 2.87 31.45 16.50
N ASN A 137 2.11 32.36 15.89
CA ASN A 137 0.83 32.00 15.25
C ASN A 137 1.00 31.05 14.06
N PHE A 138 2.21 30.95 13.48
CA PHE A 138 2.51 29.96 12.45
C PHE A 138 2.76 28.55 13.02
N LEU A 139 3.07 28.43 14.31
CA LEU A 139 3.47 27.18 14.95
C LEU A 139 2.37 26.09 14.92
N PRO A 140 1.09 26.36 15.24
CA PRO A 140 0.04 25.35 15.13
C PRO A 140 -0.11 24.83 13.70
N GLY A 141 -0.02 25.73 12.72
CA GLY A 141 -0.02 25.39 11.30
C GLY A 141 1.15 24.51 10.93
N LEU A 142 2.36 24.86 11.38
CA LEU A 142 3.59 24.10 11.12
C LEU A 142 3.50 22.67 11.65
N ILE A 143 3.10 22.50 12.91
CA ILE A 143 2.94 21.19 13.54
C ILE A 143 1.90 20.35 12.79
N THR A 144 0.75 20.96 12.46
CA THR A 144 -0.33 20.26 11.76
C THR A 144 0.08 19.85 10.35
N MET A 145 0.57 20.79 9.54
CA MET A 145 0.98 20.52 8.16
C MET A 145 2.14 19.54 8.11
N GLY A 146 3.15 19.69 8.97
CA GLY A 146 4.28 18.77 9.04
C GLY A 146 3.86 17.35 9.38
N SER A 147 2.97 17.20 10.36
CA SER A 147 2.49 15.88 10.80
C SER A 147 1.55 15.20 9.81
N PHE A 148 0.79 15.97 9.02
CA PHE A 148 -0.12 15.43 7.99
C PHE A 148 0.54 15.25 6.62
N ALA A 149 1.66 15.92 6.33
CA ALA A 149 2.24 15.97 4.99
C ALA A 149 2.45 14.59 4.36
N VAL A 150 3.23 13.73 5.00
CA VAL A 150 3.51 12.39 4.48
C VAL A 150 2.32 11.45 4.68
N PRO A 151 1.66 11.39 5.86
CA PRO A 151 0.52 10.50 6.03
C PRO A 151 -0.61 10.72 5.03
N PHE A 152 -0.95 11.98 4.76
CA PHE A 152 -1.97 12.32 3.77
C PHE A 152 -1.51 11.98 2.35
N THR A 153 -0.25 12.25 2.00
CA THR A 153 0.34 11.87 0.71
C THR A 153 0.22 10.37 0.45
N ILE A 154 0.62 9.54 1.42
CA ILE A 154 0.55 8.08 1.27
C ILE A 154 -0.90 7.60 1.20
N LEU A 155 -1.82 8.23 1.91
CA LEU A 155 -3.26 7.96 1.77
C LEU A 155 -3.76 8.25 0.34
N ILE A 156 -3.38 9.37 -0.25
CA ILE A 156 -3.73 9.68 -1.64
C ILE A 156 -3.17 8.61 -2.60
N PHE A 157 -1.94 8.13 -2.36
CA PHE A 157 -1.39 7.01 -3.11
C PHE A 157 -2.30 5.76 -3.00
N PHE A 158 -2.68 5.33 -1.79
CA PHE A 158 -3.60 4.19 -1.62
C PHE A 158 -4.97 4.42 -2.28
N TRP A 159 -5.46 5.66 -2.29
CA TRP A 159 -6.70 6.03 -2.94
C TRP A 159 -6.61 5.91 -4.46
N GLU A 160 -5.53 6.40 -5.08
CA GLU A 160 -5.25 6.23 -6.50
C GLU A 160 -5.05 4.74 -6.88
N MET A 161 -4.51 3.94 -5.96
CA MET A 161 -4.31 2.50 -6.12
C MET A 161 -5.59 1.67 -5.94
N ASN A 162 -6.69 2.24 -5.47
CA ASN A 162 -7.97 1.54 -5.34
C ASN A 162 -8.65 1.38 -6.70
N ALA A 163 -8.24 0.36 -7.46
CA ALA A 163 -8.74 0.07 -8.80
C ALA A 163 -10.29 0.03 -8.93
N PRO A 164 -11.07 -0.53 -7.97
CA PRO A 164 -12.52 -0.51 -8.03
C PRO A 164 -13.16 0.88 -8.02
N ARG A 165 -12.44 1.91 -7.55
CA ARG A 165 -12.91 3.32 -7.53
C ARG A 165 -14.30 3.51 -6.91
N ASN A 166 -14.64 2.69 -5.93
CA ASN A 166 -15.95 2.63 -5.24
C ASN A 166 -15.95 3.31 -3.87
N ILE A 167 -14.88 4.02 -3.51
CA ILE A 167 -14.77 4.82 -2.28
C ILE A 167 -14.52 6.27 -2.68
N SER A 168 -15.48 7.15 -2.41
CA SER A 168 -15.32 8.57 -2.69
C SER A 168 -14.31 9.23 -1.75
N ILE A 169 -13.68 10.30 -2.22
CA ILE A 169 -12.75 11.09 -1.40
C ILE A 169 -13.38 11.59 -0.10
N TYR A 170 -14.69 11.91 -0.11
CA TYR A 170 -15.43 12.29 1.09
C TYR A 170 -15.40 11.17 2.16
N GLN A 171 -15.57 9.91 1.74
CA GLN A 171 -15.48 8.77 2.66
C GLN A 171 -14.05 8.56 3.14
N VAL A 172 -13.05 8.73 2.26
CA VAL A 172 -11.63 8.64 2.63
C VAL A 172 -11.27 9.69 3.68
N ILE A 173 -11.67 10.95 3.47
CA ILE A 173 -11.46 12.06 4.44
C ILE A 173 -12.19 11.77 5.75
N LYS A 174 -13.42 11.24 5.70
CA LYS A 174 -14.15 10.84 6.90
C LYS A 174 -13.42 9.74 7.67
N MET A 175 -12.88 8.73 6.98
CA MET A 175 -12.11 7.65 7.60
C MET A 175 -10.79 8.16 8.19
N LEU A 176 -10.11 9.08 7.49
CA LEU A 176 -8.91 9.76 7.98
C LEU A 176 -9.18 10.45 9.32
N PHE A 177 -10.14 11.36 9.37
CA PHE A 177 -10.37 12.16 10.57
C PHE A 177 -11.14 11.41 11.65
N VAL A 178 -12.33 10.90 11.34
CA VAL A 178 -13.17 10.21 12.33
C VAL A 178 -12.52 8.88 12.73
N GLY A 179 -12.04 8.11 11.76
CA GLY A 179 -11.41 6.83 12.06
C GLY A 179 -10.05 6.98 12.76
N GLY A 180 -9.22 7.94 12.34
CA GLY A 180 -7.96 8.26 13.02
C GLY A 180 -8.15 8.65 14.48
N VAL A 181 -9.07 9.59 14.76
CA VAL A 181 -9.36 10.00 16.15
C VAL A 181 -9.97 8.87 16.96
N LEU A 182 -10.97 8.15 16.42
CA LEU A 182 -11.60 7.04 17.13
C LEU A 182 -10.60 5.93 17.47
N SER A 183 -9.65 5.63 16.58
CA SER A 183 -8.64 4.59 16.84
C SER A 183 -7.61 5.02 17.87
N LEU A 184 -7.22 6.30 17.91
CA LEU A 184 -6.40 6.85 18.99
C LEU A 184 -7.11 6.79 20.34
N VAL A 185 -8.37 7.25 20.41
CA VAL A 185 -9.16 7.22 21.65
C VAL A 185 -9.36 5.77 22.11
N ALA A 186 -9.65 4.85 21.19
CA ALA A 186 -9.80 3.44 21.51
C ALA A 186 -8.49 2.83 22.05
N ALA A 187 -7.33 3.16 21.46
CA ALA A 187 -6.04 2.69 21.94
C ALA A 187 -5.78 3.16 23.38
N VAL A 188 -5.90 4.47 23.63
CA VAL A 188 -5.70 5.07 24.97
C VAL A 188 -6.67 4.46 25.99
N PHE A 189 -7.94 4.30 25.62
CA PHE A 189 -8.92 3.67 26.49
C PHE A 189 -8.54 2.23 26.85
N ILE A 190 -8.13 1.42 25.87
CA ILE A 190 -7.72 0.02 26.12
C ILE A 190 -6.46 -0.02 27.01
N PHE A 191 -5.50 0.87 26.80
CA PHE A 191 -4.32 0.97 27.67
C PHE A 191 -4.66 1.27 29.12
N ASP A 192 -5.54 2.25 29.34
CA ASP A 192 -5.98 2.64 30.68
C ASP A 192 -6.60 1.44 31.43
N GLN A 193 -7.34 0.58 30.72
CA GLN A 193 -7.95 -0.63 31.30
C GLN A 193 -6.95 -1.76 31.61
N ILE A 194 -5.84 -1.86 30.86
CA ILE A 194 -4.83 -2.92 31.05
C ILE A 194 -3.88 -2.58 32.22
N GLY A 195 -3.84 -1.31 32.64
CA GLY A 195 -2.92 -0.81 33.67
C GLY A 195 -1.53 -0.52 33.10
N ASN A 196 -0.84 0.47 33.67
CA ASN A 196 0.37 1.12 33.13
C ASN A 196 1.67 0.26 33.20
N GLN A 197 1.57 -1.05 32.95
CA GLN A 197 2.66 -2.03 32.97
C GLN A 197 2.90 -2.68 31.60
N GLY A 198 2.40 -2.08 30.52
CA GLY A 198 2.52 -2.63 29.17
C GLY A 198 3.96 -2.60 28.67
N SER A 199 4.50 -3.75 28.24
CA SER A 199 5.72 -3.79 27.42
C SER A 199 5.47 -3.10 26.08
N VAL A 200 6.53 -2.67 25.38
CA VAL A 200 6.44 -2.11 24.02
C VAL A 200 5.65 -3.01 23.05
N VAL A 201 5.68 -4.33 23.28
CA VAL A 201 4.89 -5.31 22.52
C VAL A 201 3.40 -5.19 22.79
N ILE A 202 3.01 -5.02 24.05
CA ILE A 202 1.61 -4.80 24.43
C ILE A 202 1.14 -3.47 23.84
N ILE A 203 2.03 -2.47 23.79
CA ILE A 203 1.70 -1.17 23.20
C ILE A 203 1.31 -1.31 21.74
N GLY A 204 2.23 -1.82 20.92
CA GLY A 204 1.96 -2.03 19.50
C GLY A 204 0.71 -2.91 19.27
N LEU A 205 0.53 -3.97 20.05
CA LEU A 205 -0.63 -4.87 19.90
C LEU A 205 -1.97 -4.15 20.18
N VAL A 206 -2.05 -3.36 21.25
CA VAL A 206 -3.27 -2.62 21.62
C VAL A 206 -3.61 -1.59 20.55
N GLU A 207 -2.62 -0.86 20.06
CA GLU A 207 -2.85 0.14 19.02
C GLU A 207 -3.33 -0.48 17.71
N GLU A 208 -2.75 -1.60 17.28
CA GLU A 208 -3.18 -2.27 16.06
C GLU A 208 -4.57 -2.91 16.25
N ALA A 209 -4.87 -3.45 17.42
CA ALA A 209 -6.22 -3.93 17.75
C ALA A 209 -7.26 -2.80 17.72
N ALA A 210 -6.94 -1.62 18.27
CA ALA A 210 -7.80 -0.44 18.23
C ALA A 210 -8.12 0.00 16.80
N LYS A 211 -7.10 0.03 15.91
CA LYS A 211 -7.29 0.34 14.48
C LYS A 211 -8.18 -0.70 13.81
N VAL A 212 -7.97 -2.00 14.09
CA VAL A 212 -8.82 -3.08 13.57
C VAL A 212 -10.28 -2.88 13.98
N LEU A 213 -10.57 -2.56 15.24
CA LEU A 213 -11.95 -2.31 15.69
C LEU A 213 -12.64 -1.19 14.90
N VAL A 214 -11.92 -0.11 14.62
CA VAL A 214 -12.45 1.01 13.81
C VAL A 214 -12.60 0.61 12.34
N ILE A 215 -11.64 -0.12 11.77
CA ILE A 215 -11.74 -0.65 10.41
C ILE A 215 -12.99 -1.53 10.27
N LEU A 216 -13.24 -2.42 11.24
CA LEU A 216 -14.42 -3.28 11.30
C LEU A 216 -15.71 -2.47 11.28
N TRP A 217 -15.77 -1.35 12.02
CA TRP A 217 -16.94 -0.48 12.02
C TRP A 217 -17.26 0.09 10.62
N PHE A 218 -16.24 0.43 9.83
CA PHE A 218 -16.42 0.87 8.44
C PHE A 218 -16.70 -0.30 7.45
N LEU A 219 -16.17 -1.50 7.72
CA LEU A 219 -16.38 -2.71 6.92
C LEU A 219 -17.61 -3.53 7.29
N ARG A 220 -18.37 -3.15 8.32
CA ARG A 220 -19.49 -3.97 8.84
C ARG A 220 -20.57 -4.30 7.82
N LYS A 221 -20.79 -3.42 6.84
CA LYS A 221 -21.79 -3.59 5.77
C LYS A 221 -21.14 -4.21 4.52
N GLN A 222 -21.94 -4.85 3.68
CA GLN A 222 -21.53 -5.44 2.39
C GLN A 222 -21.11 -4.41 1.29
N LYS A 223 -20.86 -3.15 1.64
CA LYS A 223 -20.57 -2.10 0.66
C LYS A 223 -19.18 -2.23 0.03
N TYR A 224 -18.23 -2.78 0.76
CA TYR A 224 -16.81 -2.81 0.40
C TYR A 224 -16.29 -4.26 0.41
N PRO A 225 -16.40 -4.97 -0.73
CA PRO A 225 -16.08 -6.40 -0.79
C PRO A 225 -14.61 -6.69 -1.16
N TYR A 226 -13.91 -5.74 -1.78
CA TYR A 226 -12.60 -5.98 -2.40
C TYR A 226 -11.43 -5.83 -1.41
N ILE A 227 -10.36 -6.59 -1.60
CA ILE A 227 -9.10 -6.48 -0.86
C ILE A 227 -8.55 -5.04 -0.92
N LEU A 228 -8.61 -4.41 -2.11
CA LEU A 228 -8.17 -3.03 -2.32
C LEU A 228 -9.00 -2.01 -1.52
N ASN A 229 -10.26 -2.32 -1.20
CA ASN A 229 -11.05 -1.48 -0.30
C ASN A 229 -10.56 -1.57 1.14
N GLY A 230 -10.25 -2.77 1.60
CA GLY A 230 -9.65 -2.99 2.91
C GLY A 230 -8.32 -2.23 3.06
N LEU A 231 -7.46 -2.28 2.03
CA LEU A 231 -6.22 -1.50 1.98
C LEU A 231 -6.48 0.00 2.15
N LEU A 232 -7.40 0.57 1.37
CA LEU A 232 -7.70 2.01 1.40
C LEU A 232 -8.35 2.45 2.73
N ILE A 233 -9.30 1.67 3.25
CA ILE A 233 -9.96 1.99 4.53
C ILE A 233 -8.95 1.93 5.67
N GLY A 234 -8.12 0.88 5.69
CA GLY A 234 -7.06 0.72 6.67
C GLY A 234 -6.02 1.85 6.59
N SER A 235 -5.54 2.17 5.39
CA SER A 235 -4.57 3.27 5.21
C SER A 235 -5.14 4.63 5.61
N ALA A 236 -6.44 4.88 5.37
CA ALA A 236 -7.08 6.13 5.81
C ALA A 236 -7.06 6.27 7.33
N ILE A 237 -7.48 5.23 8.04
CA ILE A 237 -7.50 5.21 9.51
C ILE A 237 -6.07 5.31 10.07
N GLY A 238 -5.13 4.52 9.51
CA GLY A 238 -3.72 4.54 9.90
C GLY A 238 -3.03 5.87 9.63
N ALA A 239 -3.34 6.55 8.51
CA ALA A 239 -2.84 7.88 8.22
C ALA A 239 -3.35 8.92 9.23
N GLY A 240 -4.61 8.83 9.61
CA GLY A 240 -5.20 9.71 10.63
C GLY A 240 -4.54 9.50 11.99
N PHE A 241 -4.42 8.24 12.41
CA PHE A 241 -3.72 7.85 13.64
C PHE A 241 -2.30 8.41 13.67
N ALA A 242 -1.50 8.11 12.62
CA ALA A 242 -0.11 8.56 12.52
C ALA A 242 0.03 10.09 12.56
N ALA A 243 -0.83 10.81 11.84
CA ALA A 243 -0.75 12.26 11.74
C ALA A 243 -1.10 12.95 13.07
N PHE A 244 -2.19 12.54 13.72
CA PHE A 244 -2.61 13.11 15.01
C PHE A 244 -1.64 12.76 16.14
N GLU A 245 -1.12 11.53 16.17
CA GLU A 245 -0.12 11.13 17.14
C GLU A 245 1.18 11.93 16.97
N SER A 246 1.64 12.09 15.72
CA SER A 246 2.84 12.89 15.40
C SER A 246 2.68 14.35 15.81
N ALA A 247 1.50 14.94 15.58
CA ALA A 247 1.20 16.29 16.00
C ALA A 247 1.25 16.44 17.54
N GLY A 248 0.75 15.44 18.26
CA GLY A 248 0.82 15.39 19.73
C GLY A 248 2.25 15.35 20.26
N TYR A 249 3.13 14.52 19.68
CA TYR A 249 4.55 14.48 20.06
C TYR A 249 5.25 15.80 19.75
N ALA A 250 5.06 16.37 18.56
CA ALA A 250 5.66 17.64 18.18
C ALA A 250 5.19 18.78 19.11
N LEU A 251 3.87 18.86 19.37
CA LEU A 251 3.32 19.85 20.31
C LEU A 251 3.90 19.70 21.72
N ARG A 252 4.07 18.46 22.21
CA ARG A 252 4.67 18.22 23.52
C ARG A 252 6.09 18.78 23.61
N MET A 253 6.92 18.58 22.58
CA MET A 253 8.28 19.13 22.55
C MET A 253 8.28 20.67 22.47
N ALA A 254 7.38 21.23 21.68
CA ALA A 254 7.20 22.69 21.59
C ALA A 254 6.80 23.31 22.94
N LEU A 255 5.91 22.66 23.69
CA LEU A 255 5.47 23.11 25.01
C LEU A 255 6.59 23.06 26.07
N TYR A 256 7.56 22.16 25.90
CA TYR A 256 8.78 22.15 26.72
C TYR A 256 9.84 23.17 26.27
N GLY A 257 9.56 23.96 25.23
CA GLY A 257 10.50 24.93 24.66
C GLY A 257 11.58 24.29 23.78
N ASP A 258 11.49 22.99 23.49
CA ASP A 258 12.47 22.26 22.69
C ASP A 258 12.05 22.23 21.21
N MET A 259 12.27 23.36 20.53
CA MET A 259 11.96 23.52 19.12
C MET A 259 12.78 22.60 18.23
N HIS A 260 14.03 22.30 18.61
CA HIS A 260 14.89 21.40 17.86
C HIS A 260 14.31 19.98 17.84
N THR A 261 13.95 19.43 19.02
CA THR A 261 13.34 18.11 19.10
C THR A 261 11.96 18.08 18.46
N MET A 262 11.20 19.17 18.49
CA MET A 262 9.96 19.28 17.72
C MET A 262 10.21 19.11 16.21
N TYR A 263 11.16 19.84 15.63
CA TYR A 263 11.47 19.74 14.20
C TYR A 263 12.00 18.35 13.80
N THR A 264 12.90 17.78 14.59
CA THR A 264 13.42 16.42 14.33
C THR A 264 12.32 15.37 14.48
N THR A 265 11.39 15.55 15.43
CA THR A 265 10.21 14.69 15.58
C THR A 265 9.32 14.75 14.33
N ILE A 266 8.99 15.95 13.84
CA ILE A 266 8.19 16.12 12.62
C ILE A 266 8.90 15.46 11.43
N PHE A 267 10.20 15.71 11.27
CA PHE A 267 10.99 15.18 10.17
C PHE A 267 11.04 13.65 10.16
N TRP A 268 11.50 13.03 11.25
CA TRP A 268 11.69 11.59 11.30
C TRP A 268 10.37 10.83 11.30
N ARG A 269 9.33 11.33 11.97
CA ARG A 269 8.00 10.73 11.89
C ARG A 269 7.41 10.87 10.50
N GLY A 270 7.70 11.96 9.78
CA GLY A 270 7.36 12.11 8.37
C GLY A 270 8.08 11.11 7.46
N VAL A 271 9.41 11.00 7.57
CA VAL A 271 10.23 10.07 6.76
C VAL A 271 9.81 8.61 6.94
N LEU A 272 9.46 8.25 8.18
CA LEU A 272 9.14 6.87 8.56
C LEU A 272 7.65 6.53 8.47
N ALA A 273 6.76 7.53 8.37
CA ALA A 273 5.31 7.35 8.23
C ALA A 273 4.89 6.37 7.12
N PRO A 274 5.53 6.33 5.93
CA PRO A 274 5.16 5.38 4.89
C PRO A 274 5.32 3.92 5.32
N GLY A 275 6.18 3.61 6.31
CA GLY A 275 6.45 2.26 6.77
C GLY A 275 5.78 1.85 8.08
N GLY A 276 5.04 2.77 8.71
CA GLY A 276 4.43 2.58 10.03
C GLY A 276 2.93 2.30 9.97
N HIS A 277 2.19 2.91 10.90
CA HIS A 277 0.74 2.72 11.10
C HIS A 277 -0.11 2.75 9.83
N ILE A 278 0.27 3.53 8.82
CA ILE A 278 -0.48 3.65 7.56
C ILE A 278 -0.55 2.31 6.83
N VAL A 279 0.61 1.72 6.56
CA VAL A 279 0.69 0.45 5.83
C VAL A 279 0.22 -0.70 6.72
N TRP A 280 0.53 -0.68 8.01
CA TRP A 280 0.09 -1.71 8.95
C TRP A 280 -1.43 -1.80 9.08
N ALA A 281 -2.11 -0.66 9.20
CA ALA A 281 -3.56 -0.59 9.19
C ALA A 281 -4.13 -1.00 7.82
N ALA A 282 -3.49 -0.60 6.72
CA ALA A 282 -3.87 -1.03 5.37
C ALA A 282 -3.85 -2.56 5.23
N LEU A 283 -2.77 -3.20 5.66
CA LEU A 283 -2.61 -4.66 5.63
C LEU A 283 -3.66 -5.37 6.48
N SER A 284 -3.95 -4.85 7.67
CA SER A 284 -5.01 -5.37 8.53
C SER A 284 -6.40 -5.25 7.88
N GLY A 285 -6.70 -4.10 7.27
CA GLY A 285 -7.95 -3.90 6.54
C GLY A 285 -8.07 -4.81 5.31
N ALA A 286 -6.98 -4.99 4.57
CA ALA A 286 -6.92 -5.90 3.43
C ALA A 286 -7.22 -7.35 3.85
N ALA A 287 -6.61 -7.81 4.93
CA ALA A 287 -6.82 -9.15 5.47
C ALA A 287 -8.27 -9.38 5.92
N LEU A 288 -8.92 -8.36 6.51
CA LEU A 288 -10.35 -8.42 6.82
C LEU A 288 -11.20 -8.59 5.55
N CYS A 289 -10.90 -7.85 4.48
CA CYS A 289 -11.58 -8.00 3.20
C CYS A 289 -11.32 -9.36 2.54
N MET A 290 -10.12 -9.94 2.66
CA MET A 290 -9.82 -11.29 2.17
C MET A 290 -10.68 -12.38 2.82
N VAL A 291 -11.04 -12.20 4.10
CA VAL A 291 -11.88 -13.14 4.84
C VAL A 291 -13.36 -12.86 4.63
N LYS A 292 -13.75 -11.57 4.66
CA LYS A 292 -15.13 -11.11 4.55
C LYS A 292 -15.70 -11.31 3.13
N GLY A 293 -14.92 -10.99 2.09
CA GLY A 293 -15.42 -10.92 0.72
C GLY A 293 -16.71 -10.09 0.61
N ASP A 294 -17.69 -10.63 -0.11
CA ASP A 294 -19.00 -10.00 -0.33
C ASP A 294 -20.03 -10.23 0.80
N GLN A 295 -19.62 -10.87 1.90
CA GLN A 295 -20.49 -11.13 3.04
C GLN A 295 -20.48 -9.96 4.05
N PRO A 296 -21.49 -9.83 4.93
CA PRO A 296 -21.40 -8.89 6.04
C PRO A 296 -20.36 -9.41 7.03
N PHE A 297 -19.76 -8.52 7.81
CA PHE A 297 -18.78 -8.95 8.81
C PHE A 297 -19.42 -9.83 9.88
N ALA A 298 -18.75 -10.94 10.21
CA ALA A 298 -19.08 -11.79 11.34
C ALA A 298 -17.87 -11.94 12.26
N TRP A 299 -18.08 -11.91 13.58
CA TRP A 299 -16.99 -11.99 14.57
C TRP A 299 -16.13 -13.27 14.46
N SER A 300 -16.69 -14.36 13.92
CA SER A 300 -15.95 -15.58 13.63
C SER A 300 -14.82 -15.37 12.60
N MET A 301 -14.94 -14.37 11.71
CA MET A 301 -13.92 -14.03 10.71
C MET A 301 -12.60 -13.58 11.33
N LEU A 302 -12.61 -13.04 12.57
CA LEU A 302 -11.37 -12.68 13.28
C LEU A 302 -10.57 -13.90 13.74
N LYS A 303 -11.18 -15.10 13.73
CA LYS A 303 -10.50 -16.36 14.03
C LYS A 303 -9.94 -17.03 12.76
N ASP A 304 -10.19 -16.46 11.58
CA ASP A 304 -9.65 -16.98 10.33
C ASP A 304 -8.12 -16.82 10.30
N LEU A 305 -7.42 -17.90 9.97
CA LEU A 305 -5.97 -17.96 9.97
C LEU A 305 -5.33 -16.93 9.02
N ARG A 306 -6.02 -16.58 7.92
CA ARG A 306 -5.54 -15.56 6.97
C ARG A 306 -5.47 -14.19 7.62
N PHE A 307 -6.51 -13.82 8.39
CA PHE A 307 -6.52 -12.57 9.16
C PHE A 307 -5.50 -12.61 10.28
N LEU A 308 -5.53 -13.65 11.14
CA LEU A 308 -4.65 -13.77 12.30
C LEU A 308 -3.17 -13.69 11.92
N ARG A 309 -2.80 -14.28 10.79
CA ARG A 309 -1.42 -14.28 10.30
C ARG A 309 -0.97 -12.90 9.82
N MET A 310 -1.82 -12.18 9.07
CA MET A 310 -1.48 -10.80 8.67
C MET A 310 -1.44 -9.87 9.89
N PHE A 311 -2.40 -10.00 10.80
CA PHE A 311 -2.42 -9.24 12.05
C PHE A 311 -1.20 -9.54 12.91
N GLY A 312 -0.78 -10.80 13.01
CA GLY A 312 0.45 -11.20 13.70
C GLY A 312 1.71 -10.61 13.08
N ILE A 313 1.80 -10.56 11.75
CA ILE A 313 2.91 -9.87 11.05
C ILE A 313 2.91 -8.38 11.39
N VAL A 314 1.75 -7.72 11.33
CA VAL A 314 1.61 -6.30 11.67
C VAL A 314 1.99 -6.01 13.12
N ALA A 315 1.49 -6.80 14.07
CA ALA A 315 1.83 -6.67 15.48
C ALA A 315 3.32 -6.89 15.74
N LEU A 316 3.97 -7.83 15.03
CA LEU A 316 5.40 -8.05 15.11
C LEU A 316 6.19 -6.87 14.53
N LEU A 317 5.80 -6.35 13.36
CA LEU A 317 6.45 -5.18 12.75
C LEU A 317 6.38 -3.97 13.68
N HIS A 318 5.23 -3.74 14.31
CA HIS A 318 5.06 -2.66 15.28
C HIS A 318 5.88 -2.89 16.55
N ALA A 319 5.84 -4.09 17.13
CA ALA A 319 6.65 -4.41 18.31
C ALA A 319 8.16 -4.23 18.05
N LEU A 320 8.65 -4.65 16.88
CA LEU A 320 10.04 -4.43 16.47
C LEU A 320 10.33 -2.95 16.22
N TRP A 321 9.36 -2.17 15.77
CA TRP A 321 9.50 -0.72 15.60
C TRP A 321 9.76 0.01 16.91
N ASP A 322 8.97 -0.33 17.94
CA ASP A 322 9.00 0.33 19.25
C ASP A 322 10.14 -0.13 20.16
N MET A 323 10.81 -1.22 19.80
CA MET A 323 11.96 -1.70 20.58
C MET A 323 13.08 -0.65 20.60
N PRO A 324 13.72 -0.42 21.75
CA PRO A 324 14.90 0.41 21.82
C PRO A 324 16.09 -0.35 21.22
N TRP A 325 16.50 0.03 20.02
CA TRP A 325 17.66 -0.55 19.36
C TRP A 325 18.91 0.25 19.69
N PHE A 326 19.95 -0.43 20.18
CA PHE A 326 21.25 0.20 20.39
C PHE A 326 21.93 0.45 19.05
N THR A 327 21.78 1.66 18.51
CA THR A 327 22.56 2.12 17.36
C THR A 327 23.45 3.29 17.77
N SER A 328 24.74 3.20 17.47
CA SER A 328 25.70 4.29 17.61
C SER A 328 25.54 5.39 16.55
N THR A 329 24.58 5.24 15.64
CA THR A 329 24.28 6.16 14.54
C THR A 329 22.94 6.85 14.74
N GLU A 330 22.83 8.12 14.34
CA GLU A 330 21.57 8.90 14.35
C GLU A 330 20.55 8.42 13.31
N ILE A 331 20.96 7.57 12.36
CA ILE A 331 20.09 7.05 11.30
C ILE A 331 19.35 5.79 11.77
N PRO A 332 18.00 5.75 11.69
CA PRO A 332 17.20 4.63 12.15
C PRO A 332 17.14 3.51 11.10
N PHE A 333 18.24 2.75 10.93
CA PHE A 333 18.38 1.74 9.87
C PHE A 333 17.35 0.61 9.95
N LEU A 334 17.06 0.11 11.15
CA LEU A 334 16.08 -0.96 11.30
C LEU A 334 14.68 -0.48 10.91
N GLN A 335 14.32 0.72 11.32
CA GLN A 335 13.07 1.35 10.94
C GLN A 335 12.95 1.47 9.40
N LEU A 336 14.01 1.90 8.73
CA LEU A 336 14.04 1.92 7.26
C LEU A 336 13.90 0.53 6.64
N LEU A 337 14.47 -0.51 7.26
CA LEU A 337 14.30 -1.91 6.84
C LEU A 337 12.86 -2.41 7.05
N LEU A 338 12.26 -2.14 8.20
CA LEU A 338 10.86 -2.50 8.50
C LEU A 338 9.89 -1.79 7.55
N MET A 339 10.18 -0.54 7.18
CA MET A 339 9.45 0.19 6.14
C MET A 339 9.54 -0.54 4.79
N LEU A 340 10.74 -0.94 4.36
CA LEU A 340 10.92 -1.67 3.11
C LEU A 340 10.13 -3.00 3.11
N ILE A 341 10.21 -3.76 4.21
CA ILE A 341 9.45 -5.01 4.39
C ILE A 341 7.95 -4.75 4.29
N SER A 342 7.44 -3.74 5.00
CA SER A 342 6.02 -3.37 5.00
C SER A 342 5.52 -3.05 3.58
N TRP A 343 6.32 -2.35 2.77
CA TRP A 343 5.97 -2.03 1.38
C TRP A 343 6.02 -3.23 0.45
N VAL A 344 6.97 -4.15 0.62
CA VAL A 344 6.99 -5.41 -0.15
C VAL A 344 5.68 -6.19 0.07
N ILE A 345 5.22 -6.27 1.32
CA ILE A 345 3.94 -6.91 1.66
C ILE A 345 2.77 -6.14 1.07
N ALA A 346 2.76 -4.81 1.21
CA ALA A 346 1.69 -3.96 0.68
C ALA A 346 1.51 -4.14 -0.83
N PHE A 347 2.60 -4.13 -1.60
CA PHE A 347 2.53 -4.35 -3.05
C PHE A 347 2.07 -5.76 -3.41
N ALA A 348 2.50 -6.79 -2.67
CA ALA A 348 1.99 -8.13 -2.89
C ALA A 348 0.48 -8.24 -2.65
N VAL A 349 -0.03 -7.61 -1.59
CA VAL A 349 -1.46 -7.56 -1.26
C VAL A 349 -2.24 -6.74 -2.30
N MET A 350 -1.68 -5.63 -2.81
CA MET A 350 -2.27 -4.90 -3.94
C MET A 350 -2.37 -5.79 -5.19
N GLY A 351 -1.32 -6.55 -5.50
CA GLY A 351 -1.33 -7.53 -6.59
C GLY A 351 -2.39 -8.60 -6.41
N ALA A 352 -2.58 -9.10 -5.18
CA ALA A 352 -3.65 -10.03 -4.83
C ALA A 352 -5.04 -9.43 -5.09
N GLY A 353 -5.26 -8.15 -4.74
CA GLY A 353 -6.50 -7.43 -4.97
C GLY A 353 -6.80 -7.19 -6.47
N LEU A 354 -5.78 -6.90 -7.28
CA LEU A 354 -5.96 -6.81 -8.74
C LEU A 354 -6.32 -8.16 -9.35
N LYS A 355 -5.70 -9.24 -8.87
CA LYS A 355 -6.01 -10.61 -9.31
C LYS A 355 -7.42 -11.04 -8.89
N GLU A 356 -7.87 -10.66 -7.69
CA GLU A 356 -9.25 -10.85 -7.24
C GLU A 356 -10.24 -10.26 -8.25
N ILE A 357 -10.02 -9.01 -8.67
CA ILE A 357 -10.87 -8.33 -9.65
C ILE A 357 -10.88 -9.06 -11.00
N SER A 358 -9.71 -9.46 -11.51
CA SER A 358 -9.61 -10.19 -12.78
C SER A 358 -10.31 -11.56 -12.72
N ASN A 359 -10.21 -12.28 -11.59
CA ASN A 359 -10.94 -13.53 -11.39
C ASN A 359 -12.45 -13.32 -11.36
N LEU A 360 -12.95 -12.30 -10.64
CA LEU A 360 -14.37 -11.98 -10.58
C LEU A 360 -14.95 -11.61 -11.95
N LYS A 361 -14.18 -10.90 -12.78
CA LYS A 361 -14.54 -10.65 -14.18
C LYS A 361 -14.64 -11.95 -14.96
N ARG A 362 -13.61 -12.81 -14.90
CA ARG A 362 -13.60 -14.10 -15.61
C ARG A 362 -14.79 -14.98 -15.20
N GLU A 363 -15.10 -15.07 -13.92
CA GLU A 363 -16.25 -15.84 -13.42
C GLU A 363 -17.59 -15.31 -13.94
N ARG A 364 -17.79 -13.99 -13.95
CA ARG A 364 -19.00 -13.38 -14.53
C ARG A 364 -19.07 -13.61 -16.03
N THR A 365 -17.94 -13.58 -16.74
CA THR A 365 -17.87 -13.85 -18.17
C THR A 365 -18.27 -15.29 -18.45
N THR A 366 -17.70 -16.25 -17.71
CA THR A 366 -18.06 -17.66 -17.83
C THR A 366 -19.54 -17.88 -17.57
N ARG A 367 -20.12 -17.30 -16.50
CA ARG A 367 -21.56 -17.40 -16.21
C ARG A 367 -22.43 -16.81 -17.33
N TYR A 368 -22.02 -15.70 -17.95
CA TYR A 368 -22.75 -15.10 -19.07
C TYR A 368 -22.79 -16.05 -20.28
N TYR A 369 -21.66 -16.70 -20.60
CA TYR A 369 -21.59 -17.63 -21.74
C TYR A 369 -22.14 -19.03 -21.45
N THR A 370 -22.09 -19.53 -20.21
CA THR A 370 -22.64 -20.86 -19.85
C THR A 370 -24.09 -20.82 -19.38
N GLY A 371 -24.59 -19.67 -18.92
CA GLY A 371 -25.99 -19.46 -18.49
C GLY A 371 -26.94 -19.01 -19.61
N GLY A 372 -26.43 -18.79 -20.83
CA GLY A 372 -27.21 -18.34 -21.98
C GLY A 372 -28.20 -19.37 -22.57
N SER A 373 -28.47 -20.50 -21.90
CA SER A 373 -29.49 -21.47 -22.32
C SER A 373 -30.75 -21.51 -21.46
N ALA A 374 -30.88 -20.70 -20.39
CA ALA A 374 -32.11 -20.67 -19.59
C ALA A 374 -32.25 -19.43 -18.69
N ASP A 375 -32.36 -18.22 -19.25
CA ASP A 375 -33.27 -17.19 -18.71
C ASP A 375 -33.28 -15.93 -19.59
N SER A 376 -34.29 -15.82 -20.45
CA SER A 376 -34.56 -14.62 -21.23
C SER A 376 -35.45 -13.65 -20.45
N THR A 377 -35.01 -13.17 -19.30
CA THR A 377 -35.61 -11.98 -18.62
C THR A 377 -34.56 -11.25 -17.78
N VAL A 378 -33.65 -10.52 -18.42
CA VAL A 378 -32.95 -9.41 -17.74
C VAL A 378 -33.06 -8.17 -18.61
N ASN A 379 -33.93 -7.28 -18.16
CA ASN A 379 -34.11 -5.93 -18.69
C ASN A 379 -32.92 -5.07 -18.24
N PRO A 380 -32.11 -4.49 -19.14
CA PRO A 380 -30.96 -3.67 -18.76
C PRO A 380 -31.42 -2.23 -18.49
N SER A 381 -31.95 -2.00 -17.30
CA SER A 381 -32.04 -0.65 -16.72
C SER A 381 -32.25 -0.76 -15.21
N LEU A 382 -31.20 -0.46 -14.44
CA LEU A 382 -31.20 0.26 -13.16
C LEU A 382 -29.78 0.36 -12.58
#